data_AF-A0A7S0WJ42-F1
#
_entry.id   AF-A0A7S0WJ42-F1
#
_cell.length_a   1.000
_cell.length_b   1.000
_cell.length_c   1.000
_cell.angle_alpha   90.00
_cell.angle_beta   90.00
_cell.angle_gamma   90.00
#
_symmetry.space_group_name_H-M   'P 1'
#
loop_
_entity.id
_entity.type
_entity.pdbx_description
1 polymer ?
#
loop_
_entity_poly.entity_id
_entity_poly.type
_entity_poly.pdbx_seq_one_letter_code
_entity_poly.pdbx_strand_id
1 'polypeptide(L)'
;MSGFRAVQPETRADRAAKQDKTTLEKGRLAQRREKFTRYVDLGNPTEMSNGAVGFLADADRFHSDTAGEEKLHRDKNIQRREDMYELKRNQFLDREENRWSSMEGERSMEQQKLEIMQNTSKGTRNHSSVAYDCVTLEYHATPAGMQQRFEDDMSRYRAGVRTEKLHRFSSGDGYNPITGEELRALRLPAKPEAE
;
A
#
# COMPACT_ATOMS: atom_id res chain seq x y z
N MET A 1 33.93 -36.67 85.28
CA MET A 1 33.47 -35.40 84.67
C MET A 1 33.25 -35.64 83.17
N SER A 2 32.03 -35.98 82.73
CA SER A 2 31.71 -36.11 81.30
C SER A 2 31.00 -34.82 80.86
N GLY A 3 31.68 -33.97 80.09
CA GLY A 3 31.14 -32.71 79.57
C GLY A 3 30.07 -32.91 78.49
N PHE A 4 29.22 -31.91 78.31
CA PHE A 4 28.17 -31.86 77.28
C PHE A 4 28.77 -32.01 75.88
N ARG A 5 28.30 -33.02 75.11
CA ARG A 5 28.67 -33.22 73.71
C ARG A 5 27.56 -32.64 72.83
N ALA A 6 27.87 -31.54 72.14
CA ALA A 6 26.99 -30.97 71.13
C ALA A 6 27.03 -31.84 69.86
N VAL A 7 26.10 -32.79 69.76
CA VAL A 7 25.89 -33.56 68.51
C VAL A 7 24.97 -32.75 67.61
N GLN A 8 25.42 -32.46 66.39
CA GLN A 8 24.62 -31.72 65.41
C GLN A 8 23.38 -32.56 65.01
N PRO A 9 22.19 -31.95 64.89
CA PRO A 9 21.00 -32.65 64.46
C PRO A 9 21.11 -33.10 63.01
N GLU A 10 20.60 -34.29 62.72
CA GLU A 10 20.66 -34.88 61.38
C GLU A 10 19.79 -34.11 60.38
N THR A 11 20.35 -33.79 59.22
CA THR A 11 19.61 -33.12 58.16
C THR A 11 18.62 -34.07 57.48
N ARG A 12 17.70 -33.52 56.69
CA ARG A 12 16.76 -34.33 55.89
C ARG A 12 17.51 -35.21 54.87
N ALA A 13 18.60 -34.69 54.29
CA ALA A 13 19.44 -35.43 53.36
C ALA A 13 20.10 -36.63 54.06
N ASP A 14 20.63 -36.43 55.29
CA ASP A 14 21.26 -37.50 56.06
C ASP A 14 20.26 -38.62 56.39
N ARG A 15 19.02 -38.28 56.73
CA ARG A 15 17.96 -39.26 56.98
C ARG A 15 17.59 -40.06 55.73
N ALA A 16 17.47 -39.41 54.58
CA ALA A 16 17.20 -40.09 53.32
C ALA A 16 18.36 -41.03 52.92
N ALA A 17 19.61 -40.57 53.08
CA ALA A 17 20.80 -41.36 52.77
C ALA A 17 20.96 -42.61 53.66
N LYS A 18 20.37 -42.61 54.87
CA LYS A 18 20.32 -43.80 55.73
C LYS A 18 19.22 -44.79 55.35
N GLN A 19 18.17 -44.35 54.66
CA GLN A 19 17.09 -45.23 54.21
C GLN A 19 17.46 -45.97 52.91
N ASP A 20 18.21 -45.31 52.02
CA ASP A 20 18.75 -45.96 50.83
C ASP A 20 19.98 -46.80 51.19
N LYS A 21 19.86 -48.11 50.96
CA LYS A 21 20.90 -49.11 51.23
C LYS A 21 22.18 -48.79 50.46
N THR A 22 22.08 -48.25 49.25
CA THR A 22 23.25 -48.01 48.40
C THR A 22 24.08 -46.83 48.90
N THR A 23 23.44 -45.72 49.27
CA THR A 23 24.09 -44.54 49.83
C THR A 23 24.67 -44.83 51.21
N LEU A 24 23.97 -45.60 52.03
CA LEU A 24 24.42 -45.99 53.37
C LEU A 24 25.71 -46.83 53.29
N GLU A 25 25.78 -47.81 52.38
CA GLU A 25 26.96 -48.66 52.23
C GLU A 25 28.16 -47.89 51.65
N LYS A 26 27.94 -46.96 50.70
CA LYS A 26 28.99 -46.04 50.23
C LYS A 26 29.56 -45.19 51.36
N GLY A 27 28.69 -44.66 52.23
CA GLY A 27 29.11 -43.91 53.42
C GLY A 27 29.93 -44.74 54.41
N ARG A 28 29.51 -45.99 54.67
CA ARG A 28 30.26 -46.93 55.52
C ARG A 28 31.64 -47.26 54.94
N LEU A 29 31.72 -47.49 53.63
CA LEU A 29 32.99 -47.75 52.94
C LEU A 29 33.95 -46.56 53.03
N ALA A 30 33.45 -45.34 52.85
CA ALA A 30 34.26 -44.13 52.98
C ALA A 30 34.79 -43.92 54.41
N GLN A 31 34.01 -44.26 55.43
CA GLN A 31 34.39 -44.14 56.84
C GLN A 31 35.19 -45.35 57.37
N ARG A 32 35.45 -46.37 56.54
CA ARG A 32 36.19 -47.56 56.94
C ARG A 32 37.66 -47.23 57.16
N ARG A 33 38.14 -47.43 58.39
CA ARG A 33 39.51 -47.09 58.84
C ARG A 33 40.43 -48.30 59.02
N GLU A 34 39.98 -49.49 58.65
CA GLU A 34 40.74 -50.73 58.80
C GLU A 34 41.61 -51.00 57.57
N LYS A 35 42.82 -51.54 57.79
CA LYS A 35 43.89 -51.80 56.80
C LYS A 35 44.66 -50.54 56.34
N PHE A 36 45.83 -50.77 55.75
CA PHE A 36 46.74 -49.70 55.29
C PHE A 36 46.25 -48.95 54.03
N THR A 37 45.07 -49.27 53.50
CA THR A 37 44.49 -48.63 52.31
C THR A 37 43.21 -47.88 52.67
N ARG A 38 43.12 -46.61 52.28
CA ARG A 38 41.90 -45.81 52.40
C ARG A 38 41.10 -45.92 51.11
N TYR A 39 39.77 -45.97 51.22
CA TYR A 39 38.90 -45.82 50.07
C TYR A 39 39.10 -44.41 49.50
N VAL A 40 39.42 -44.32 48.21
CA VAL A 40 39.50 -43.08 47.45
C VAL A 40 38.31 -43.08 46.49
N ASP A 41 37.43 -42.10 46.65
CA ASP A 41 36.38 -41.87 45.68
C ASP A 41 36.98 -41.18 44.46
N LEU A 42 36.98 -41.90 43.32
CA LEU A 42 37.46 -41.38 42.05
C LEU A 42 36.42 -40.47 41.36
N GLY A 43 35.23 -40.34 41.94
CA GLY A 43 34.14 -39.56 41.37
C GLY A 43 33.52 -40.23 40.13
N ASN A 44 32.80 -39.44 39.34
CA ASN A 44 32.21 -39.92 38.10
C ASN A 44 33.32 -40.13 37.05
N PRO A 45 33.52 -41.36 36.53
CA PRO A 45 34.57 -41.64 35.56
C PRO A 45 34.37 -40.92 34.21
N THR A 46 33.18 -40.36 33.98
CA THR A 46 32.80 -39.58 32.79
C THR A 46 33.08 -38.09 32.91
N GLU A 47 33.42 -37.61 34.10
CA GLU A 47 33.69 -36.20 34.37
C GLU A 47 35.18 -36.00 34.66
N MET A 48 35.77 -34.98 34.04
CA MET A 48 37.17 -34.66 34.30
C MET A 48 37.26 -33.86 35.60
N SER A 49 38.27 -34.12 36.43
CA SER A 49 38.46 -33.39 37.69
C SER A 49 38.82 -31.93 37.45
N ASN A 50 38.33 -31.02 38.30
CA ASN A 50 38.69 -29.59 38.26
C ASN A 50 40.21 -29.42 38.43
N GLY A 51 40.91 -29.07 37.34
CA GLY A 51 42.37 -29.00 37.26
C GLY A 51 43.03 -29.99 36.29
N ALA A 52 42.28 -30.94 35.73
CA ALA A 52 42.74 -31.75 34.61
C ALA A 52 42.76 -30.92 33.32
N VAL A 53 43.66 -31.25 32.39
CA VAL A 53 43.84 -30.50 31.13
C VAL A 53 42.56 -30.45 30.27
N GLY A 54 41.71 -31.47 30.34
CA GLY A 54 40.42 -31.50 29.63
C GLY A 54 39.23 -31.04 30.47
N PHE A 55 39.44 -30.49 31.67
CA PHE A 55 38.36 -29.92 32.45
C PHE A 55 37.88 -28.62 31.81
N LEU A 56 36.57 -28.54 31.59
CA LEU A 56 35.89 -27.36 31.08
C LEU A 56 34.64 -27.13 31.93
N ALA A 57 34.38 -25.89 32.31
CA ALA A 57 33.16 -25.55 33.05
C ALA A 57 31.93 -25.79 32.18
N ASP A 58 30.79 -26.13 32.79
CA ASP A 58 29.55 -26.39 32.04
C ASP A 58 29.10 -25.16 31.22
N ALA A 59 29.40 -23.95 31.69
CA ALA A 59 29.12 -22.69 30.99
C ALA A 59 29.91 -22.55 29.68
N ASP A 60 31.11 -23.13 29.60
CA ASP A 60 31.97 -23.12 28.41
C ASP A 60 31.75 -24.37 27.56
N ARG A 61 31.24 -25.46 28.16
CA ARG A 61 30.91 -26.72 27.49
C ARG A 61 29.62 -26.64 26.69
N PHE A 62 28.64 -25.89 27.19
CA PHE A 62 27.32 -25.76 26.58
C PHE A 62 27.07 -24.31 26.17
N HIS A 63 26.67 -24.10 24.91
CA HIS A 63 26.20 -22.78 24.51
C HIS A 63 24.91 -22.45 25.26
N SER A 64 24.95 -21.41 26.08
CA SER A 64 23.86 -21.01 26.96
C SER A 64 22.81 -20.09 26.32
N ASP A 65 23.09 -19.50 25.15
CA ASP A 65 22.22 -18.51 24.48
C ASP A 65 21.57 -19.04 23.20
N THR A 66 20.96 -20.22 23.31
CA THR A 66 20.18 -20.82 22.21
C THR A 66 19.00 -19.94 21.79
N ALA A 67 18.42 -19.20 22.75
CA ALA A 67 17.31 -18.27 22.50
C ALA A 67 17.75 -17.07 21.64
N GLY A 68 18.93 -16.50 21.89
CA GLY A 68 19.51 -15.42 21.10
C GLY A 68 19.80 -15.85 19.65
N GLU A 69 20.38 -17.04 19.46
CA GLU A 69 20.62 -17.59 18.12
C GLU A 69 19.32 -17.80 17.33
N GLU A 70 18.30 -18.36 17.98
CA GLU A 70 16.99 -18.58 17.34
C GLU A 70 16.33 -17.26 16.96
N LYS A 71 16.41 -16.24 17.82
CA LYS A 71 15.92 -14.90 17.53
C LYS A 71 16.64 -14.31 16.31
N LEU A 72 17.97 -14.35 16.28
CA LEU A 72 18.75 -13.87 15.12
C LEU A 72 18.37 -14.58 13.83
N HIS A 73 18.08 -15.88 13.90
CA HIS A 73 17.61 -16.63 12.74
C HIS A 73 16.22 -16.17 12.26
N ARG A 74 15.28 -15.91 13.18
CA ARG A 74 13.97 -15.35 12.84
C ARG A 74 14.10 -13.96 12.23
N ASP A 75 14.88 -13.08 12.85
CA ASP A 75 15.07 -11.70 12.40
C ASP A 75 15.69 -11.67 10.99
N LYS A 76 16.67 -12.52 10.69
CA LYS A 76 17.23 -12.67 9.34
C LYS A 76 16.19 -13.11 8.30
N ASN A 77 15.25 -13.97 8.67
CA ASN A 77 14.21 -14.43 7.76
C ASN A 77 13.14 -13.35 7.51
N ILE A 78 12.83 -12.55 8.53
CA ILE A 78 11.95 -11.38 8.39
C ILE A 78 12.62 -10.35 7.49
N GLN A 79 13.87 -9.98 7.78
CA GLN A 79 14.63 -9.01 7.01
C GLN A 79 14.72 -9.39 5.53
N ARG A 80 15.09 -10.65 5.21
CA ARG A 80 15.11 -11.12 3.81
C ARG A 80 13.78 -10.96 3.10
N ARG A 81 12.67 -11.14 3.81
CA ARG A 81 11.32 -11.01 3.26
C ARG A 81 10.99 -9.54 3.01
N GLU A 82 11.35 -8.66 3.94
CA GLU A 82 11.19 -7.21 3.81
C GLU A 82 12.02 -6.69 2.62
N ASP A 83 13.30 -7.04 2.55
CA ASP A 83 14.21 -6.68 1.45
C ASP A 83 13.63 -7.11 0.08
N MET A 84 13.04 -8.31 0.00
CA MET A 84 12.39 -8.79 -1.22
C MET A 84 11.19 -7.94 -1.62
N TYR A 85 10.36 -7.52 -0.66
CA TYR A 85 9.21 -6.66 -0.94
C TYR A 85 9.63 -5.26 -1.34
N GLU A 86 10.62 -4.68 -0.65
CA GLU A 86 11.17 -3.37 -0.97
C GLU A 86 11.80 -3.35 -2.37
N LEU A 87 12.62 -4.36 -2.70
CA LEU A 87 13.23 -4.48 -4.03
C LEU A 87 12.16 -4.53 -5.13
N LYS A 88 11.13 -5.36 -4.95
CA LYS A 88 10.03 -5.46 -5.92
C LYS A 88 9.29 -4.13 -6.04
N ARG A 89 8.98 -3.49 -4.91
CA ARG A 89 8.29 -2.19 -4.88
C ARG A 89 9.09 -1.15 -5.64
N ASN A 90 10.38 -1.03 -5.38
CA ASN A 90 11.27 -0.07 -6.05
C ASN A 90 11.32 -0.35 -7.55
N GLN A 91 11.48 -1.61 -7.97
CA GLN A 91 11.44 -1.97 -9.40
C GLN A 91 10.13 -1.60 -10.09
N PHE A 92 8.99 -1.75 -9.41
CA PHE A 92 7.70 -1.33 -9.96
C PHE A 92 7.58 0.19 -10.05
N LEU A 93 8.04 0.91 -9.02
CA LEU A 93 8.06 2.37 -9.02
C LEU A 93 8.95 2.91 -10.14
N ASP A 94 10.16 2.38 -10.30
CA ASP A 94 11.09 2.81 -11.36
C ASP A 94 10.51 2.57 -12.76
N ARG A 95 9.85 1.41 -12.98
CA ARG A 95 9.20 1.11 -14.26
C ARG A 95 8.05 2.07 -14.55
N GLU A 96 7.25 2.35 -13.53
CA GLU A 96 6.12 3.25 -13.66
C GLU A 96 6.62 4.68 -13.92
N GLU A 97 7.58 5.18 -13.16
CA GLU A 97 8.19 6.50 -13.37
C GLU A 97 8.76 6.64 -14.78
N ASN A 98 9.48 5.63 -15.27
CA ASN A 98 9.99 5.63 -16.65
C ASN A 98 8.86 5.68 -17.69
N ARG A 99 7.78 4.94 -17.47
CA ARG A 99 6.61 4.96 -18.36
C ARG A 99 5.95 6.34 -18.38
N TRP A 100 5.73 6.94 -17.21
CA TRP A 100 5.13 8.27 -17.09
C TRP A 100 6.02 9.35 -17.69
N SER A 101 7.33 9.28 -17.45
CA SER A 101 8.32 10.18 -18.05
C SER A 101 8.32 10.09 -19.58
N SER A 102 8.25 8.87 -20.14
CA SER A 102 8.14 8.66 -21.60
C SER A 102 6.84 9.27 -22.15
N MET A 103 5.70 9.00 -21.51
CA MET A 103 4.40 9.55 -21.95
C MET A 103 4.38 11.08 -21.88
N GLU A 104 4.94 11.67 -20.82
CA GLU A 104 5.02 13.12 -20.68
C GLU A 104 5.96 13.74 -21.72
N GLY A 105 7.10 13.08 -22.01
CA GLY A 105 8.01 13.47 -23.07
C GLY A 105 7.34 13.44 -24.44
N GLU A 106 6.64 12.35 -24.78
CA GLU A 106 5.87 12.23 -26.03
C GLU A 106 4.79 13.30 -26.15
N ARG A 107 4.03 13.53 -25.08
CA ARG A 107 2.99 14.56 -25.02
C ARG A 107 3.56 15.96 -25.19
N SER A 108 4.67 16.27 -24.53
CA SER A 108 5.37 17.56 -24.66
C SER A 108 5.84 17.78 -26.10
N MET A 109 6.44 16.75 -26.72
CA MET A 109 6.89 16.82 -28.12
C MET A 109 5.73 17.00 -29.10
N GLU A 110 4.62 16.29 -28.89
CA GLU A 110 3.41 16.45 -29.71
C GLU A 110 2.81 17.85 -29.55
N GLN A 111 2.72 18.36 -28.32
CA GLN A 111 2.22 19.70 -28.05
C GLN A 111 3.09 20.77 -28.72
N GLN A 112 4.42 20.66 -28.64
CA GLN A 112 5.34 21.56 -29.34
C GLN A 112 5.15 21.49 -30.86
N LYS A 113 4.98 20.28 -31.41
CA LYS A 113 4.72 20.08 -32.84
C LYS A 113 3.40 20.73 -33.27
N LEU A 114 2.35 20.61 -32.47
CA LEU A 114 1.05 21.23 -32.71
C LEU A 114 1.13 22.75 -32.63
N GLU A 115 1.86 23.29 -31.66
CA GLU A 115 2.09 24.73 -31.49
C GLU A 115 2.83 25.31 -32.71
N ILE A 116 3.91 24.65 -33.16
CA ILE A 116 4.63 25.03 -34.37
C ILE A 116 3.71 24.97 -35.59
N MET A 117 2.88 23.92 -35.70
CA MET A 117 1.95 23.75 -36.82
C MET A 117 0.85 24.83 -36.83
N GLN A 118 0.31 25.21 -35.67
CA GLN A 118 -0.66 26.30 -35.52
C GLN A 118 -0.05 27.64 -35.95
N ASN A 119 1.19 27.92 -35.53
CA ASN A 119 1.89 29.17 -35.85
C ASN A 119 2.40 29.23 -37.31
N THR A 120 2.43 28.11 -38.00
CA THR A 120 2.81 28.03 -39.42
C THR A 120 1.58 28.24 -40.31
N SER A 121 1.76 28.78 -41.52
CA SER A 121 0.67 28.97 -42.51
C SER A 121 -0.05 27.69 -42.94
N LYS A 122 0.41 26.51 -42.51
CA LYS A 122 -0.30 25.23 -42.69
C LYS A 122 -1.48 25.09 -41.74
N GLY A 123 -1.41 25.65 -40.53
CA GLY A 123 -2.50 25.63 -39.54
C GLY A 123 -3.70 26.48 -39.97
N THR A 124 -3.47 27.53 -40.76
CA THR A 124 -4.53 28.45 -41.24
C THR A 124 -5.25 27.97 -42.50
N ARG A 125 -4.82 26.86 -43.11
CA ARG A 125 -5.43 26.36 -44.37
C ARG A 125 -6.70 25.54 -44.17
N ASN A 126 -6.98 25.10 -42.94
CA ASN A 126 -8.13 24.26 -42.60
C ASN A 126 -9.20 25.04 -41.81
N HIS A 127 -9.36 26.35 -42.03
CA HIS A 127 -10.53 27.04 -41.51
C HIS A 127 -11.78 26.56 -42.24
N SER A 128 -12.82 26.21 -41.48
CA SER A 128 -14.15 25.94 -42.03
C SER A 128 -14.61 27.15 -42.85
N SER A 129 -15.38 26.91 -43.91
CA SER A 129 -16.03 28.00 -44.67
C SER A 129 -17.10 28.74 -43.86
N VAL A 130 -17.33 28.30 -42.61
CA VAL A 130 -18.39 28.75 -41.72
C VAL A 130 -17.75 29.24 -40.42
N ALA A 131 -18.25 30.34 -39.87
CA ALA A 131 -17.67 31.05 -38.72
C ALA A 131 -18.15 30.52 -37.35
N TYR A 132 -18.39 29.22 -37.24
CA TYR A 132 -18.65 28.50 -35.99
C TYR A 132 -17.91 27.16 -35.99
N ASP A 133 -17.66 26.62 -34.80
CA ASP A 133 -17.05 25.30 -34.64
C ASP A 133 -18.08 24.19 -34.84
N CYS A 134 -17.87 23.31 -35.82
CA CYS A 134 -18.76 22.21 -36.14
C CYS A 134 -18.97 21.19 -35.00
N VAL A 135 -18.05 21.13 -34.02
CA VAL A 135 -18.13 20.19 -32.90
C VAL A 135 -18.88 20.80 -31.71
N THR A 136 -18.44 21.97 -31.25
CA THR A 136 -19.06 22.65 -30.10
C THR A 136 -20.32 23.43 -30.48
N LEU A 137 -20.52 23.72 -31.77
CA LEU A 137 -21.54 24.63 -32.31
C LEU A 137 -21.44 26.07 -31.79
N GLU A 138 -20.32 26.41 -31.16
CA GLU A 138 -20.04 27.76 -30.70
C GLU A 138 -19.56 28.63 -31.86
N TYR A 139 -20.15 29.81 -31.99
CA TYR A 139 -19.69 30.82 -32.94
C TYR A 139 -18.30 31.32 -32.54
N HIS A 140 -17.45 31.57 -33.52
CA HIS A 140 -16.13 32.14 -33.24
C HIS A 140 -16.26 33.57 -32.71
N ALA A 141 -15.39 33.94 -31.77
CA ALA A 141 -15.27 35.30 -31.23
C ALA A 141 -14.59 36.25 -32.24
N THR A 142 -15.02 36.21 -33.49
CA THR A 142 -14.58 37.06 -34.59
C THR A 142 -15.78 37.85 -35.14
N PRO A 143 -15.56 38.99 -35.81
CA PRO A 143 -16.66 39.75 -36.43
C PRO A 143 -17.51 38.91 -37.39
N ALA A 144 -16.88 37.99 -38.14
CA ALA A 144 -17.57 37.06 -39.03
C ALA A 144 -18.47 36.08 -38.27
N GLY A 145 -18.01 35.57 -37.10
CA GLY A 145 -18.82 34.70 -36.24
C GLY A 145 -20.03 35.43 -35.64
N MET A 146 -19.84 36.67 -35.20
CA MET A 146 -20.93 37.51 -34.69
C MET A 146 -21.97 37.83 -35.79
N GLN A 147 -21.50 38.16 -37.00
CA GLN A 147 -22.39 38.38 -38.14
C GLN A 147 -23.19 37.12 -38.48
N GLN A 148 -22.53 35.96 -38.54
CA GLN A 148 -23.23 34.71 -38.83
C GLN A 148 -24.24 34.34 -37.74
N ARG A 149 -23.88 34.53 -36.46
CA ARG A 149 -24.81 34.36 -35.34
C ARG A 149 -26.06 35.22 -35.50
N PHE A 150 -25.88 36.49 -35.85
CA PHE A 150 -26.98 37.41 -36.08
C PHE A 150 -27.88 36.96 -37.25
N GLU A 151 -27.30 36.53 -38.37
CA GLU A 151 -28.04 36.02 -39.53
C GLU A 151 -28.85 34.76 -39.21
N ASP A 152 -28.26 33.83 -38.46
CA ASP A 152 -28.92 32.60 -38.00
C ASP A 152 -30.04 32.89 -37.01
N ASP A 153 -29.81 33.77 -36.02
CA ASP A 153 -30.82 34.17 -35.04
C ASP A 153 -31.95 34.96 -35.70
N MET A 154 -31.65 35.78 -36.71
CA MET A 154 -32.66 36.47 -37.52
C MET A 154 -33.49 35.47 -38.34
N SER A 155 -32.87 34.42 -38.86
CA SER A 155 -33.56 33.35 -39.59
C SER A 155 -34.49 32.55 -38.66
N ARG A 156 -34.04 32.24 -37.44
CA ARG A 156 -34.88 31.65 -36.38
C ARG A 156 -36.05 32.56 -36.01
N TYR A 157 -35.81 33.86 -35.88
CA TYR A 157 -36.85 34.84 -35.62
C TYR A 157 -37.92 34.87 -36.72
N ARG A 158 -37.49 34.96 -37.99
CA ARG A 158 -38.39 34.96 -39.15
C ARG A 158 -39.19 33.66 -39.26
N ALA A 159 -38.56 32.52 -38.97
CA ALA A 159 -39.23 31.22 -38.92
C ALA A 159 -40.30 31.21 -37.83
N GLY A 160 -39.98 31.67 -36.62
CA GLY A 160 -40.93 31.79 -35.52
C GLY A 160 -42.14 32.65 -35.88
N VAL A 161 -41.91 33.85 -36.43
CA VAL A 161 -42.99 34.75 -36.87
C VAL A 161 -43.85 34.10 -37.96
N ARG A 162 -43.25 33.39 -38.92
CA ARG A 162 -44.00 32.63 -39.92
C ARG A 162 -44.86 31.55 -39.28
N THR A 163 -44.33 30.81 -38.31
CA THR A 163 -45.07 29.76 -37.60
C THR A 163 -46.24 30.34 -36.81
N GLU A 164 -46.04 31.45 -36.09
CA GLU A 164 -47.15 32.14 -35.39
C GLU A 164 -48.23 32.60 -36.37
N LYS A 165 -47.81 33.20 -37.49
CA LYS A 165 -48.73 33.63 -38.54
C LYS A 165 -49.53 32.46 -39.09
N LEU A 166 -48.87 31.36 -39.47
CA LEU A 166 -49.52 30.15 -39.97
C LEU A 166 -50.47 29.54 -38.92
N HIS A 167 -50.03 29.46 -37.67
CA HIS A 167 -50.82 28.95 -36.56
C HIS A 167 -52.11 29.76 -36.35
N ARG A 168 -52.01 31.09 -36.41
CA ARG A 168 -53.15 32.01 -36.30
C ARG A 168 -54.11 31.91 -37.49
N PHE A 169 -53.60 31.89 -38.72
CA PHE A 169 -54.45 31.85 -39.92
C PHE A 169 -55.04 30.47 -40.20
N SER A 170 -54.35 29.39 -39.83
CA SER A 170 -54.85 28.02 -39.99
C SER A 170 -55.95 27.66 -39.00
N SER A 171 -56.09 28.43 -37.92
CA SER A 171 -56.96 28.11 -36.78
C SER A 171 -57.97 29.23 -36.54
N GLY A 172 -58.74 29.56 -37.58
CA GLY A 172 -59.63 30.74 -37.64
C GLY A 172 -60.60 30.89 -36.45
N ASP A 173 -60.99 29.77 -35.83
CA ASP A 173 -61.92 29.75 -34.68
C ASP A 173 -61.23 29.84 -33.31
N GLY A 174 -59.89 29.81 -33.24
CA GLY A 174 -59.14 29.87 -31.97
C GLY A 174 -59.12 28.57 -31.16
N TYR A 175 -59.55 27.45 -31.74
CA TYR A 175 -59.53 26.12 -31.11
C TYR A 175 -58.81 25.10 -31.97
N ASN A 176 -58.20 24.10 -31.33
CA ASN A 176 -57.57 22.98 -32.03
C ASN A 176 -58.67 22.05 -32.58
N PRO A 177 -58.76 21.79 -33.90
CA PRO A 177 -59.84 21.01 -34.48
C PRO A 177 -59.82 19.51 -34.09
N ILE A 178 -58.72 19.01 -33.53
CA ILE A 178 -58.59 17.60 -33.11
C ILE A 178 -59.00 17.41 -31.65
N THR A 179 -58.57 18.33 -30.76
CA THR A 179 -58.79 18.19 -29.30
C THR A 179 -59.88 19.11 -28.76
N GLY A 180 -60.27 20.15 -29.50
CA GLY A 180 -61.22 21.17 -29.06
C GLY A 180 -60.67 22.16 -28.02
N GLU A 181 -59.39 22.05 -27.64
CA GLU A 181 -58.76 22.95 -26.68
C GLU A 181 -58.47 24.33 -27.29
N GLU A 182 -58.46 25.37 -26.44
CA GLU A 182 -58.11 26.73 -26.85
C GLU A 182 -56.66 26.80 -27.36
N LEU A 183 -56.47 27.47 -28.50
CA LEU A 183 -55.17 27.61 -29.12
C LEU A 183 -54.25 28.48 -28.26
N ARG A 184 -53.16 27.90 -27.75
CA ARG A 184 -52.15 28.66 -27.02
C ARG A 184 -51.27 29.47 -27.97
N ALA A 185 -50.94 30.70 -27.59
CA ALA A 185 -49.96 31.50 -28.32
C ALA A 185 -48.58 30.81 -28.29
N LEU A 186 -47.95 30.70 -29.45
CA LEU A 186 -46.61 30.14 -29.58
C LEU A 186 -45.58 31.10 -28.99
N ARG A 187 -44.58 30.57 -28.30
CA ARG A 187 -43.44 31.37 -27.82
C ARG A 187 -42.54 31.69 -29.00
N LEU A 188 -42.53 32.98 -29.38
CA LEU A 188 -41.63 33.50 -30.40
C LEU A 188 -40.23 33.74 -29.79
N PRO A 189 -39.15 33.42 -30.52
CA PRO A 189 -37.82 33.88 -30.14
C PRO A 189 -37.76 35.42 -30.19
N ALA A 190 -36.91 36.01 -29.34
CA ALA A 190 -36.69 37.45 -29.35
C ALA A 190 -36.04 37.88 -30.68
N LYS A 191 -36.36 39.09 -31.15
CA LYS A 191 -35.69 39.66 -32.32
C LYS A 191 -34.24 39.98 -31.91
N PRO A 192 -33.23 39.45 -32.62
CA PRO A 192 -31.84 39.79 -32.31
C PRO A 192 -31.58 41.27 -32.61
N GLU A 193 -30.86 41.93 -31.71
CA GLU A 193 -30.39 43.30 -31.88
C GLU A 193 -29.08 43.29 -32.68
N ALA A 194 -28.89 44.29 -33.53
CA ALA A 194 -27.62 44.48 -34.22
C ALA A 194 -26.68 45.22 -33.26
N GLU A 195 -25.61 44.55 -32.83
CA GLU A 195 -24.49 45.17 -32.11
C GLU A 195 -23.59 45.98 -33.06
#